data_AF-A0A285NM39-F1
#
_entry.id   AF-A0A285NM39-F1
#
_cell.length_a   1.000
_cell.length_b   1.000
_cell.length_c   1.000
_cell.angle_alpha   90.00
_cell.angle_beta   90.00
_cell.angle_gamma   90.00
#
_symmetry.space_group_name_H-M   'P 1'
#
loop_
_entity.id
_entity.type
_entity.pdbx_description
1 polymer ?
#
loop_
_entity_poly.entity_id
_entity_poly.type
_entity_poly.pdbx_seq_one_letter_code
_entity_poly.pdbx_strand_id
1 'polypeptide(L)' 'MKPNKSRNSALVRELVQRRVDHNLSQKAFWARFGISQANASRIETTAMLSPSLSILLQLYAQGVIPDERLAVCDARD' A
#
# COMPACT_ATOMS: atom_id res chain seq x y z
N MET A 1 1.19 -20.86 -2.85
CA MET A 1 0.90 -20.29 -1.51
C MET A 1 -0.21 -19.26 -1.66
N LYS A 2 -1.42 -19.52 -1.13
CA LYS A 2 -2.49 -18.50 -1.09
C LYS A 2 -2.12 -17.50 0.02
N PRO A 3 -2.12 -16.18 -0.23
CA PRO A 3 -1.87 -15.22 0.84
C PRO A 3 -2.95 -15.37 1.92
N ASN A 4 -2.54 -15.49 3.18
CA ASN A 4 -3.44 -15.68 4.30
C ASN A 4 -4.24 -14.38 4.54
N LYS A 5 -5.56 -14.42 4.29
CA LYS A 5 -6.47 -13.27 4.36
C LYS A 5 -6.33 -12.47 5.66
N SER A 6 -6.15 -13.15 6.79
CA SER A 6 -5.96 -12.53 8.11
C SER A 6 -4.69 -11.66 8.18
N ARG A 7 -3.57 -12.15 7.64
CA ARG A 7 -2.29 -11.42 7.61
C ARG A 7 -2.38 -10.18 6.72
N ASN A 8 -3.00 -10.31 5.54
CA ASN A 8 -3.18 -9.19 4.64
C ASN A 8 -4.08 -8.11 5.25
N SER A 9 -5.14 -8.49 5.98
CA SER A 9 -6.00 -7.53 6.67
C SER A 9 -5.24 -6.73 7.73
N ALA A 10 -4.35 -7.36 8.51
CA ALA A 10 -3.53 -6.65 9.49
C ALA A 10 -2.55 -5.67 8.80
N LEU A 11 -1.84 -6.14 7.77
CA LEU A 11 -0.91 -5.31 7.00
C LEU A 11 -1.62 -4.10 6.37
N VAL A 12 -2.77 -4.30 5.74
CA VAL A 12 -3.53 -3.20 5.12
C VAL A 12 -3.99 -2.19 6.17
N ARG A 13 -4.46 -2.64 7.35
CA ARG A 13 -4.85 -1.73 8.44
C ARG A 13 -3.68 -0.87 8.92
N GLU A 14 -2.52 -1.48 9.10
CA GLU A 14 -1.31 -0.75 9.49
C GLU A 14 -0.95 0.34 8.47
N LEU A 15 -0.97 0.00 7.17
CA LEU A 15 -0.67 0.95 6.10
C LEU A 15 -1.70 2.07 5.98
N VAL A 16 -2.98 1.76 6.20
CA VAL A 16 -4.06 2.76 6.29
C VAL A 16 -3.82 3.70 7.46
N GLN A 17 -3.41 3.18 8.62
CA GLN A 17 -3.11 4.01 9.78
C GLN A 17 -1.95 4.96 9.46
N ARG A 18 -0.83 4.45 8.92
CA ARG A 18 0.30 5.30 8.49
C ARG A 18 -0.13 6.36 7.49
N ARG A 19 -0.96 6.00 6.50
CA ARG A 19 -1.50 6.95 5.53
C ARG A 19 -2.26 8.09 6.23
N VAL A 20 -3.11 7.77 7.20
CA VAL A 20 -3.91 8.73 7.96
C VAL A 20 -3.04 9.59 8.86
N ASP A 21 -2.07 9.00 9.57
CA ASP A 21 -1.15 9.72 10.46
C ASP A 21 -0.32 10.77 9.70
N HIS A 22 0.01 10.48 8.44
CA HIS A 22 0.70 11.39 7.53
C HIS A 22 -0.24 12.31 6.73
N ASN A 23 -1.55 12.32 7.01
CA ASN A 23 -2.57 13.12 6.30
C ASN A 23 -2.59 12.93 4.77
N LEU A 24 -2.32 11.71 4.31
CA LEU A 24 -2.26 11.40 2.88
C LEU A 24 -3.62 10.88 2.36
N SER A 25 -4.02 11.36 1.18
CA SER A 25 -5.13 10.78 0.45
C SER A 25 -4.80 9.35 -0.02
N GLN A 26 -5.82 8.54 -0.30
CA GLN A 26 -5.62 7.21 -0.90
C GLN A 26 -4.77 7.31 -2.18
N LYS A 27 -5.08 8.27 -3.07
CA LYS A 27 -4.32 8.49 -4.30
C LYS A 27 -2.84 8.77 -3.99
N ALA A 28 -2.56 9.70 -3.09
CA ALA A 28 -1.18 10.12 -2.80
C ALA A 28 -0.33 9.00 -2.18
N PHE A 29 -0.90 8.21 -1.28
CA PHE A 29 -0.18 7.10 -0.64
C PHE A 29 0.00 5.91 -1.56
N TRP A 30 -1.07 5.45 -2.21
CA TRP A 30 -1.03 4.22 -3.00
C TRP A 30 -0.35 4.41 -4.38
N ALA A 31 -0.27 5.63 -4.90
CA ALA A 31 0.49 5.94 -6.12
C ALA A 31 1.97 5.56 -6.01
N ARG A 32 2.55 5.59 -4.81
CA ARG A 32 3.93 5.13 -4.51
C ARG A 32 4.18 3.67 -4.92
N PHE A 33 3.11 2.88 -4.98
CA PHE A 33 3.14 1.46 -5.35
C PHE A 33 2.56 1.23 -6.76
N GLY A 34 2.35 2.29 -7.55
CA GLY A 34 1.71 2.20 -8.87
C GLY A 34 0.21 1.87 -8.82
N ILE A 35 -0.46 2.15 -7.70
CA ILE A 35 -1.86 1.78 -7.48
C ILE A 35 -2.76 2.99 -7.68
N SER A 36 -3.76 2.85 -8.55
CA SER A 36 -4.79 3.86 -8.80
C SER A 36 -5.74 4.02 -7.60
N GLN A 37 -6.43 5.16 -7.50
CA GLN A 37 -7.38 5.41 -6.40
C GLN A 37 -8.49 4.35 -6.31
N ALA A 38 -9.03 3.88 -7.44
CA ALA A 38 -10.06 2.84 -7.45
C ALA A 38 -9.54 1.51 -6.87
N ASN A 39 -8.30 1.13 -7.22
CA ASN A 39 -7.68 -0.07 -6.68
C ASN A 39 -7.30 0.11 -5.20
N ALA A 40 -6.85 1.30 -4.80
CA ALA A 40 -6.59 1.64 -3.40
C ALA A 40 -7.84 1.45 -2.53
N SER A 41 -8.99 1.98 -2.96
CA SER A 41 -10.26 1.83 -2.25
C SER A 41 -10.65 0.35 -2.07
N ARG A 42 -10.49 -0.47 -3.13
CA ARG A 42 -10.72 -1.91 -3.05
C ARG A 42 -9.77 -2.60 -2.09
N ILE A 43 -8.50 -2.24 -2.09
CA ILE A 43 -7.49 -2.81 -1.18
C ILE A 43 -7.83 -2.49 0.27
N GLU A 44 -8.07 -1.21 0.59
CA GLU A 44 -8.38 -0.78 1.96
C GLU A 44 -9.66 -1.45 2.51
N THR A 45 -10.64 -1.71 1.64
CA THR A 45 -11.90 -2.36 2.03
C THR A 45 -11.78 -3.88 2.15
N THR A 46 -11.13 -4.53 1.18
CA THR A 46 -11.20 -6.00 1.03
C THR A 46 -9.94 -6.73 1.53
N ALA A 47 -8.83 -6.02 1.68
CA ALA A 47 -7.49 -6.56 1.89
C ALA A 47 -7.07 -7.60 0.84
N MET A 48 -7.63 -7.56 -0.36
CA MET A 48 -7.19 -8.39 -1.47
C MET A 48 -5.93 -7.80 -2.10
N LEU A 49 -4.82 -8.51 -1.94
CA LEU A 49 -3.51 -8.15 -2.47
C LEU A 49 -3.02 -9.27 -3.39
N SER A 50 -2.36 -8.92 -4.50
CA SER A 50 -1.57 -9.89 -5.25
C SER A 50 -0.37 -10.35 -4.40
N PRO A 51 0.20 -11.55 -4.66
CA PRO A 51 1.37 -12.02 -3.93
C PRO A 51 2.53 -11.03 -3.96
N SER A 52 2.88 -10.49 -5.13
CA SER A 52 3.97 -9.53 -5.29
C SER A 52 3.71 -8.23 -4.51
N LEU A 53 2.46 -7.72 -4.54
CA LEU A 53 2.10 -6.53 -3.79
C LEU A 53 2.19 -6.78 -2.28
N SER A 54 1.76 -7.96 -1.80
CA SER A 54 1.86 -8.29 -0.37
C SER A 54 3.28 -8.31 0.15
N ILE A 55 4.25 -8.75 -0.67
CA ILE A 55 5.67 -8.74 -0.33
C ILE A 55 6.18 -7.29 -0.29
N LEU A 56 5.91 -6.50 -1.33
CA LEU A 56 6.34 -5.10 -1.41
C LEU A 56 5.84 -4.28 -0.22
N LEU A 57 4.55 -4.43 0.11
CA LEU A 57 3.92 -3.75 1.24
C LEU A 57 4.48 -4.20 2.58
N GLN A 58 4.83 -5.48 2.72
CA GLN A 58 5.45 -6.00 3.93
C GLN A 58 6.88 -5.44 4.12
N LEU A 59 7.67 -5.37 3.05
CA LEU A 59 9.01 -4.77 3.09
C LEU A 59 8.97 -3.28 3.44
N TYR A 60 7.98 -2.56 2.90
CA TYR A 60 7.72 -1.16 3.26
C TYR A 60 7.30 -1.01 4.72
N ALA A 61 6.35 -1.83 5.20
CA ALA A 61 5.92 -1.80 6.60
C ALA A 61 7.08 -2.08 7.56
N GLN A 62 7.99 -2.98 7.20
CA GLN A 62 9.19 -3.30 7.99
C GLN A 62 10.30 -2.24 7.91
N GLY A 63 10.14 -1.18 7.11
CA GLY A 63 11.16 -0.14 6.92
C GLY A 63 12.35 -0.57 6.08
N VAL A 64 12.27 -1.74 5.41
CA VAL A 64 13.30 -2.21 4.47
C VAL A 64 13.31 -1.33 3.22
N ILE A 65 12.13 -0.90 2.79
CA ILE A 65 11.96 0.07 1.72
C ILE A 65 11.49 1.38 2.35
N PRO A 66 12.33 2.42 2.38
CA PRO A 66 11.95 3.71 2.94
C PRO A 66 11.16 4.55 1.91
N ASP A 67 10.43 5.55 2.38
CA ASP A 67 9.54 6.39 1.58
C ASP A 67 10.23 7.00 0.34
N GLU A 68 11.49 7.44 0.48
CA GLU A 68 12.26 8.06 -0.60
C GLU A 68 12.56 7.11 -1.76
N ARG A 69 12.51 5.80 -1.54
CA ARG A 69 12.70 4.77 -2.59
C ARG A 69 11.43 4.47 -3.37
N LEU A 70 10.28 4.90 -2.85
CA LEU A 70 8.98 4.77 -3.49
C LEU A 70 8.46 6.13 -3.99
N ALA A 71 9.36 7.10 -4.16
CA ALA A 71 9.04 8.42 -4.66
C ALA A 71 8.19 8.31 -5.93
N VAL A 72 7.08 9.07 -5.93
CA VAL A 72 6.14 9.13 -7.03
C VAL A 72 6.93 9.55 -8.27
N CYS A 73 7.00 8.67 -9.27
CA CYS A 73 7.19 9.14 -10.63
C CYS A 73 5.95 9.98 -10.93
N ASP A 74 6.05 11.31 -10.79
CA ASP A 74 5.11 12.21 -11.44
C ASP A 74 5.23 11.92 -12.93
N ALA A 75 4.44 10.96 -13.40
CA ALA A 75 4.02 10.93 -14.78
C ALA A 75 3.25 12.23 -14.97
N ARG A 76 4.00 13.28 -15.33
CA ARG A 76 3.48 14.57 -15.76
C ARG A 76 2.36 14.28 -16.75
N ASP A 77 1.22 14.93 -16.51
CA ASP A 77 0.08 14.99 -17.42
C ASP A 77 0.51 15.33 -18.86
#